data_AF-A0A975CJY0-F1
#
_entry.id   AF-A0A975CJY0-F1
#
_cell.length_a   1.000
_cell.length_b   1.000
_cell.length_c   1.000
_cell.angle_alpha   90.00
_cell.angle_beta   90.00
_cell.angle_gamma   90.00
#
_symmetry.space_group_name_H-M   'P 1'
#
loop_
_entity.id
_entity.type
_entity.pdbx_description
1 polymer ?
#
loop_
_entity_poly.entity_id
_entity_poly.type
_entity_poly.pdbx_seq_one_letter_code
_entity_poly.pdbx_strand_id
1 'polypeptide(L)'
;MPSDKDILFEKVQDIFQKSNSIQQFENLLLKANIQTYHRNDKLTGVYFGKLKYRLKHSLGIDPQLLLLKDKTQERFASLQRMKQQQDLDKSNDIEL
;
A
#
# COMPACT_ATOMS: atom_id res chain seq x y z
N MET A 1 -24.37 16.10 -10.58
CA MET A 1 -23.33 15.32 -11.27
C MET A 1 -22.03 15.57 -10.55
N PRO A 2 -21.31 14.53 -10.09
CA PRO A 2 -19.97 14.70 -9.53
C PRO A 2 -19.04 15.30 -10.60
N SER A 3 -18.10 16.14 -10.18
CA SER A 3 -17.09 16.68 -11.08
C SER A 3 -16.03 15.62 -11.40
N ASP A 4 -15.28 15.77 -12.49
CA ASP A 4 -14.17 14.87 -12.83
C ASP A 4 -13.14 14.74 -11.70
N LYS A 5 -12.98 15.81 -10.92
CA LYS A 5 -12.14 15.84 -9.72
C LYS A 5 -12.72 14.92 -8.62
N ASP A 6 -14.03 14.95 -8.40
CA ASP A 6 -14.67 14.09 -7.38
C ASP A 6 -14.54 12.62 -7.76
N ILE A 7 -14.72 12.30 -9.04
CA ILE A 7 -14.51 10.95 -9.59
C ILE A 7 -13.06 10.50 -9.37
N LEU A 8 -12.07 11.37 -9.61
CA LEU A 8 -10.68 11.05 -9.31
C LEU A 8 -10.48 10.76 -7.82
N PHE A 9 -11.05 11.59 -6.94
CA PHE A 9 -10.87 11.48 -5.50
C PHE A 9 -11.42 10.15 -4.99
N GLU A 10 -12.63 9.79 -5.39
CA GLU A 10 -13.24 8.49 -5.09
C GLU A 10 -12.36 7.34 -5.60
N LYS A 11 -11.88 7.43 -6.85
CA LYS A 11 -11.02 6.40 -7.44
C LYS A 11 -9.71 6.21 -6.69
N VAL A 12 -9.06 7.31 -6.29
CA VAL A 12 -7.81 7.25 -5.49
C VAL A 12 -8.08 6.66 -4.10
N GLN A 13 -9.22 6.99 -3.50
CA GLN A 13 -9.60 6.46 -2.20
C GLN A 13 -9.92 4.96 -2.26
N ASP A 14 -10.63 4.52 -3.28
CA ASP A 14 -10.87 3.09 -3.56
C ASP A 14 -9.57 2.31 -3.74
N ILE A 15 -8.63 2.87 -4.51
CA ILE A 15 -7.30 2.27 -4.73
C ILE A 15 -6.55 2.18 -3.39
N PHE A 16 -6.62 3.21 -2.55
CA PHE A 16 -6.01 3.20 -1.23
C PHE A 16 -6.57 2.10 -0.33
N GLN A 17 -7.90 1.92 -0.30
CA GLN A 17 -8.54 0.88 0.51
C GLN A 17 -8.14 -0.54 0.07
N LYS A 18 -7.94 -0.74 -1.23
CA LYS A 18 -7.49 -2.02 -1.82
C LYS A 18 -5.99 -2.29 -1.64
N SER A 19 -5.24 -1.29 -1.14
CA SER A 19 -3.79 -1.38 -0.98
C SER A 19 -3.41 -1.76 0.44
N ASN A 20 -2.32 -2.54 0.54
CA ASN A 20 -1.73 -2.97 1.80
C ASN A 20 -0.31 -2.42 2.02
N SER A 21 0.32 -1.87 0.98
CA SER A 21 1.62 -1.20 1.07
C SER A 21 1.64 0.05 0.18
N ILE A 22 2.61 0.93 0.42
CA ILE A 22 2.82 2.12 -0.42
C ILE A 22 3.14 1.71 -1.87
N GLN A 23 3.97 0.68 -2.04
CA GLN A 23 4.36 0.20 -3.36
C GLN A 23 3.16 -0.39 -4.13
N GLN A 24 2.29 -1.14 -3.45
CA GLN A 24 1.06 -1.65 -4.08
C GLN A 24 0.13 -0.49 -4.47
N PHE A 25 -0.01 0.50 -3.59
CA PHE A 25 -0.83 1.69 -3.84
C PHE A 25 -0.34 2.44 -5.08
N GLU A 26 0.96 2.70 -5.17
CA GLU A 26 1.56 3.36 -6.32
C GLU A 26 1.35 2.58 -7.63
N ASN A 27 1.58 1.27 -7.60
CA ASN A 27 1.37 0.41 -8.76
C ASN A 27 -0.08 0.43 -9.25
N LEU A 28 -1.05 0.44 -8.33
CA LEU A 28 -2.47 0.52 -8.68
C LEU A 28 -2.86 1.89 -9.24
N LEU A 29 -2.28 2.98 -8.73
CA LEU A 29 -2.46 4.33 -9.29
C LEU A 29 -1.96 4.39 -10.73
N LEU A 30 -0.76 3.85 -10.99
CA LEU A 30 -0.18 3.79 -12.34
C LEU A 30 -1.06 2.95 -13.29
N LYS A 31 -1.52 1.77 -12.86
CA LYS A 31 -2.45 0.94 -13.63
C LYS A 31 -3.78 1.64 -13.92
N ALA A 32 -4.21 2.54 -13.03
CA ALA A 32 -5.41 3.34 -13.19
C ALA A 32 -5.21 4.60 -14.06
N ASN A 33 -4.03 4.78 -14.65
CA ASN A 33 -3.59 5.98 -15.38
C ASN A 33 -3.63 7.27 -14.54
N ILE A 34 -3.37 7.15 -13.24
CA ILE A 34 -3.30 8.29 -12.33
C ILE A 34 -1.83 8.63 -12.11
N GLN A 35 -1.44 9.84 -12.50
CA GLN A 35 -0.06 10.31 -12.36
C GLN A 35 0.26 10.62 -10.90
N THR A 36 1.38 10.10 -10.41
CA THR A 36 1.80 10.23 -9.02
C THR A 36 2.71 11.45 -8.81
N TYR A 37 2.67 12.02 -7.61
CA TYR A 37 3.50 13.14 -7.19
C TYR A 37 4.39 12.71 -6.01
N HIS A 38 5.70 12.76 -6.24
CA HIS A 38 6.73 12.42 -5.28
C HIS A 38 7.42 13.68 -4.73
N ARG A 39 7.77 13.63 -3.44
CA ARG A 39 8.64 14.62 -2.79
C ARG A 39 9.60 13.89 -1.86
N ASN A 40 10.90 14.14 -2.00
CA ASN A 40 11.96 13.45 -1.25
C ASN A 40 11.80 11.91 -1.31
N ASP A 41 11.61 11.40 -2.53
CA ASP A 41 11.41 9.97 -2.82
C ASP A 41 10.20 9.31 -2.12
N LYS A 42 9.26 10.12 -1.64
CA LYS A 42 8.02 9.64 -0.99
C LYS A 42 6.79 10.06 -1.77
N LEU A 43 5.89 9.10 -1.97
CA LEU A 43 4.58 9.34 -2.56
C LEU A 43 3.80 10.33 -1.68
N THR A 44 3.57 11.52 -2.20
CA THR A 44 2.98 12.65 -1.45
C THR A 44 1.61 13.04 -1.99
N GLY A 45 1.29 12.70 -3.25
CA GLY A 45 0.04 13.07 -3.89
C GLY A 45 -0.14 12.46 -5.26
N VAL A 46 -1.17 12.93 -5.97
CA VAL A 46 -1.41 12.66 -7.39
C VAL A 46 -1.60 13.95 -8.16
N TYR A 47 -1.42 13.89 -9.47
CA TYR A 47 -1.76 14.98 -10.37
C TYR A 47 -3.15 14.78 -10.97
N PHE A 48 -3.82 15.90 -11.22
CA PHE A 48 -5.01 15.96 -12.05
C PHE A 48 -4.88 17.15 -12.99
N GLY A 49 -4.70 16.87 -14.28
CA GLY A 49 -4.26 17.87 -15.24
C GLY A 49 -2.93 18.51 -14.80
N LYS A 50 -2.93 19.83 -14.61
CA LYS A 50 -1.75 20.60 -14.19
C LYS A 50 -1.63 20.79 -12.67
N LEU A 51 -2.60 20.31 -11.91
CA LEU A 51 -2.70 20.56 -10.47
C LEU A 51 -2.24 19.35 -9.65
N LYS A 52 -1.64 19.63 -8.49
CA LYS A 52 -1.16 18.64 -7.52
C LYS A 52 -2.14 18.51 -6.37
N TYR A 53 -2.56 17.30 -6.05
CA TYR A 53 -3.42 16.99 -4.91
C TYR A 53 -2.66 16.11 -3.93
N ARG A 54 -2.40 16.64 -2.73
CA ARG A 54 -1.65 15.91 -1.69
C ARG A 54 -2.53 14.85 -1.05
N LEU A 55 -1.99 13.67 -0.78
CA LEU A 55 -2.71 12.56 -0.14
C LEU A 55 -3.39 13.01 1.16
N LYS A 56 -2.61 13.55 2.11
CA LYS A 56 -3.14 13.91 3.43
C LYS A 56 -4.03 15.15 3.42
N HIS A 57 -3.60 16.22 2.75
CA HIS A 57 -4.29 17.53 2.81
C HIS A 57 -5.45 17.66 1.83
N SER A 58 -5.33 17.08 0.64
CA SER A 58 -6.33 17.26 -0.42
C SER A 58 -7.27 16.07 -0.53
N LEU A 59 -6.77 14.86 -0.30
CA LEU A 59 -7.51 13.61 -0.49
C LEU A 59 -7.93 12.94 0.83
N GLY A 60 -7.50 13.47 1.98
CA GLY A 60 -7.80 12.88 3.30
C GLY A 60 -7.17 11.50 3.53
N ILE A 61 -6.19 11.12 2.72
CA ILE A 61 -5.52 9.83 2.78
C ILE A 61 -4.25 9.94 3.61
N ASP A 62 -4.16 9.16 4.69
CA ASP A 62 -2.92 9.05 5.46
C ASP A 62 -2.08 7.85 4.99
N PRO A 63 -1.00 8.05 4.22
CA PRO A 63 -0.14 6.97 3.74
C PRO A 63 0.55 6.20 4.88
N GLN A 64 0.65 6.76 6.10
CA GLN A 64 1.22 6.03 7.23
C GLN A 64 0.40 4.79 7.60
N LEU A 65 -0.90 4.78 7.31
CA LEU A 65 -1.75 3.60 7.55
C LEU A 65 -1.34 2.41 6.66
N LEU A 66 -0.86 2.67 5.44
CA LEU A 66 -0.33 1.61 4.57
C LEU A 66 1.01 1.08 5.10
N LEU A 67 1.87 1.94 5.62
CA LEU A 67 3.13 1.50 6.24
C LEU A 67 2.89 0.57 7.45
N LEU A 68 1.83 0.82 8.22
CA LEU A 68 1.45 -0.03 9.35
C LEU A 68 0.93 -1.40 8.90
N LYS A 69 0.09 -1.42 7.85
CA LYS A 69 -0.39 -2.67 7.24
C LYS A 69 0.78 -3.51 6.73
N ASP A 70 1.73 -2.88 6.03
CA ASP A 70 2.90 -3.52 5.45
C ASP A 70 3.76 -4.23 6.51
N LYS A 71 4.15 -3.49 7.55
CA LYS A 71 4.93 -4.04 8.68
C LYS A 71 4.22 -5.19 9.40
N THR A 72 2.89 -5.13 9.48
CA THR A 72 2.10 -6.19 10.10
C THR A 72 2.20 -7.47 9.27
N GLN A 73 2.08 -7.37 7.94
CA GLN A 73 2.23 -8.51 7.03
C GLN A 73 3.64 -9.14 7.11
N GLU A 74 4.69 -8.32 7.13
CA GLU A 74 6.07 -8.81 7.27
C GLU A 74 6.29 -9.59 8.58
N ARG A 75 5.74 -9.09 9.69
CA ARG A 75 5.79 -9.77 10.99
C ARG A 75 5.08 -11.12 10.94
N PHE A 76 3.87 -11.18 10.41
CA PHE A 76 3.12 -12.43 10.27
C PHE A 76 3.86 -13.44 9.38
N ALA A 77 4.39 -13.00 8.24
CA ALA A 77 5.17 -13.87 7.35
C ALA A 77 6.42 -14.42 8.04
N SER A 78 7.09 -13.61 8.86
CA SER A 78 8.28 -14.04 9.61
C SER A 78 7.95 -15.08 10.68
N LEU A 79 6.84 -14.90 11.41
CA LEU A 79 6.37 -15.89 12.39
C LEU A 79 5.98 -17.23 11.75
N GLN A 80 5.33 -17.20 10.58
CA GLN A 80 4.98 -18.42 9.86
C GLN A 80 6.22 -19.21 9.42
N ARG A 81 7.26 -18.53 8.93
CA ARG A 81 8.54 -19.16 8.58
C ARG A 81 9.22 -19.82 9.76
N MET A 82 9.26 -19.13 10.91
CA MET A 82 9.82 -19.69 12.15
C MET A 82 9.09 -20.96 12.59
N LYS A 83 7.75 -20.97 12.49
CA LYS A 83 6.94 -22.15 12.83
C LYS A 83 7.22 -23.33 11.89
N GLN A 84 7.26 -23.08 10.58
CA GLN A 84 7.60 -24.12 9.59
C GLN A 84 8.99 -24.72 9.84
N GLN A 85 9.96 -23.89 10.22
CA GLN A 85 11.32 -24.34 10.51
C GLN A 85 11.38 -25.21 11.78
N GLN A 86 10.64 -24.86 12.83
CA GLN A 86 10.51 -25.69 14.04
C GLN A 86 9.82 -27.04 13.77
N ASP A 87 8.81 -27.06 12.89
CA ASP A 87 8.12 -28.30 12.51
C ASP A 87 9.03 -29.23 11.69
N LEU A 88 9.90 -28.67 10.82
CA LEU A 88 10.92 -29.41 10.07
C LEU A 88 12.00 -29.99 10.99
N ASP A 89 12.53 -29.19 11.94
CA ASP A 89 13.57 -29.64 12.86
C ASP A 89 13.08 -30.79 13.76
N LYS A 90 11.83 -30.70 14.27
CA LYS A 90 11.22 -31.77 15.07
C LYS A 90 10.96 -33.06 14.28
N SER A 91 10.73 -32.95 12.98
CA SER A 91 10.47 -34.11 12.12
C SER A 91 11.76 -34.91 11.87
N ASN A 92 12.91 -34.23 11.79
CA ASN A 92 14.21 -34.87 11.61
C ASN A 92 14.74 -35.57 12.87
N ASP A 93 14.32 -35.13 14.06
CA ASP A 93 14.71 -35.77 15.34
C ASP A 93 13.98 -37.11 15.61
N ILE A 94 12.95 -37.47 14.82
CA ILE A 94 12.14 -38.68 15.02
C ILE A 94 12.64 -39.86 14.14
N GLU A 95 13.51 -39.62 13.16
CA GLU A 95 14.02 -40.65 12.22
C GLU A 95 15.43 -41.19 12.55
N LEU A 96 15.94 -40.99 13.78
CA LEU A 96 17.21 -41.55 14.28
C LEU A 96 16.98 -42.50 15.47
#